data_AF-A0ABD0THZ2-F1
#
_entry.id   AF-A0ABD0THZ2-F1
#
_cell.length_a   1.000
_cell.length_b   1.000
_cell.length_c   1.000
_cell.angle_alpha   90.00
_cell.angle_beta   90.00
_cell.angle_gamma   90.00
#
_symmetry.space_group_name_H-M   'P 1'
#
loop_
_entity.id
_entity.type
_entity.pdbx_description
1 polymer ?
#
loop_
_entity_poly.entity_id
_entity_poly.type
_entity_poly.pdbx_seq_one_letter_code
_entity_poly.pdbx_strand_id
1 'polypeptide(L)'
;MRTLKSLLTIIENDPNKTWRDELGNVQLTLNSTKSTVTKFTPTELMFGIHSQSLGLSKITPPGPDSEQEMRIDLESARQIASNNIQKAAASDTQRFNKGRALIKPYSTGDFVFIKSSERNQTKLDRKFRGPFVITSVLDNDRYELKSITGSHHSFKYAHENLRPVPRGHDGLVEISTSLMNEEEEEAMTAPDNVELETGHLDRQDCSDTMTVGSETLSAGSDTLTAESDALSDTLDHEIIEHEVQIHAEQDSP
;
A
#
# COMPACT_ATOMS: atom_id res chain seq x y z
N MET A 1 5.28 10.45 -2.11
CA MET A 1 6.69 10.14 -1.82
C MET A 1 7.49 11.42 -1.59
N ARG A 2 7.72 11.82 -0.34
CA ARG A 2 8.39 13.10 -0.01
C ARG A 2 9.91 12.95 0.18
N THR A 3 10.34 11.91 0.90
CA THR A 3 11.75 11.65 1.24
C THR A 3 12.59 11.28 0.01
N LEU A 4 12.13 10.32 -0.79
CA LEU A 4 12.80 9.92 -2.03
C LEU A 4 12.99 11.11 -2.98
N LYS A 5 11.92 11.88 -3.21
CA LYS A 5 11.97 13.06 -4.07
C LYS A 5 13.00 14.09 -3.57
N SER A 6 13.03 14.33 -2.26
CA SER A 6 14.01 15.24 -1.65
C SER A 6 15.45 14.78 -1.87
N LEU A 7 15.72 13.49 -1.68
CA LEU A 7 17.07 12.93 -1.85
C LEU A 7 17.51 12.96 -3.31
N LEU A 8 16.62 12.61 -4.24
CA LEU A 8 16.89 12.72 -5.69
C LEU A 8 17.11 14.17 -6.13
N THR A 9 16.39 15.13 -5.53
CA THR A 9 16.57 16.56 -5.82
C THR A 9 17.95 17.05 -5.36
N ILE A 10 18.44 16.55 -4.22
CA ILE A 10 19.78 16.88 -3.74
C ILE A 10 20.85 16.32 -4.70
N ILE A 11 20.66 15.09 -5.19
CA ILE A 11 21.59 14.44 -6.12
C ILE A 11 21.62 15.17 -7.46
N GLU A 12 20.46 15.54 -8.02
CA GLU A 12 20.38 16.22 -9.31
C GLU A 12 20.92 17.66 -9.26
N ASN A 13 21.06 18.23 -8.06
CA ASN A 13 21.71 19.53 -7.87
C ASN A 13 23.24 19.46 -8.08
N ASP A 14 23.84 18.27 -8.01
CA ASP A 14 25.25 18.07 -8.31
C ASP A 14 25.43 17.84 -9.82
N PRO A 15 26.12 18.73 -10.57
CA PRO A 15 26.21 18.65 -12.03
C PRO A 15 26.97 17.41 -12.55
N ASN A 16 27.68 16.72 -11.67
CA ASN A 16 28.50 15.55 -11.99
C ASN A 16 27.77 14.22 -11.72
N LYS A 17 26.53 14.25 -11.22
CA LYS A 17 25.79 13.06 -10.81
C LYS A 17 24.40 13.08 -11.42
N THR A 18 24.03 11.96 -12.06
CA THR A 18 22.66 11.76 -12.55
C THR A 18 21.91 10.87 -11.56
N TRP A 19 20.63 11.14 -11.36
CA TRP A 19 19.77 10.33 -10.48
C TRP A 19 19.78 8.82 -10.82
N ARG A 20 20.01 8.45 -12.08
CA ARG A 20 20.07 7.05 -12.53
C ARG A 20 21.25 6.31 -11.93
N ASP A 21 22.42 6.93 -11.94
CA ASP A 21 23.67 6.29 -11.49
C ASP A 21 23.74 6.19 -9.97
N GLU A 22 23.11 7.16 -9.28
CA GLU A 22 23.10 7.25 -7.82
C GLU A 22 21.91 6.53 -7.16
N LEU A 23 21.03 5.88 -7.94
CA LEU A 23 19.85 5.20 -7.40
C LEU A 23 20.20 4.10 -6.39
N GLY A 24 21.31 3.38 -6.62
CA GLY A 24 21.81 2.37 -5.68
C GLY A 24 22.23 2.98 -4.34
N ASN A 25 22.91 4.13 -4.38
CA ASN A 25 23.30 4.85 -3.17
C ASN A 25 22.09 5.42 -2.43
N VAL A 26 21.06 5.87 -3.15
CA VAL A 26 19.78 6.31 -2.58
C VAL A 26 19.08 5.18 -1.84
N GLN A 27 18.95 4.01 -2.48
CA GLN A 27 18.33 2.83 -1.87
C GLN A 27 19.09 2.42 -0.61
N LEU A 28 20.43 2.34 -0.69
CA LEU A 28 21.26 1.99 0.45
C LEU A 28 21.10 3.01 1.58
N THR A 29 21.12 4.30 1.28
CA THR A 29 20.94 5.38 2.25
C THR A 29 19.58 5.27 2.95
N LEU A 30 18.49 5.07 2.21
CA LEU A 30 17.16 4.92 2.79
C LEU A 30 17.08 3.68 3.70
N ASN A 31 17.70 2.59 3.29
CA ASN A 31 17.72 1.33 4.02
C ASN A 31 18.60 1.36 5.26
N SER A 32 19.66 2.17 5.25
CA SER A 32 20.62 2.31 6.37
C SER A 32 20.35 3.52 7.27
N THR A 33 19.31 4.32 7.00
CA THR A 33 18.98 5.49 7.83
C THR A 33 18.06 5.10 8.98
N LYS A 34 18.45 5.45 10.21
CA LYS A 34 17.63 5.20 11.41
C LYS A 34 16.43 6.13 11.43
N SER A 35 15.24 5.58 11.63
CA SER A 35 14.03 6.38 11.83
C SER A 35 13.90 6.78 13.30
N THR A 36 13.47 8.02 13.55
CA THR A 36 13.32 8.56 14.91
C THR A 36 12.27 7.81 15.75
N VAL A 37 11.26 7.23 15.11
CA VAL A 37 10.17 6.49 15.79
C VAL A 37 10.60 5.06 16.10
N THR A 38 11.07 4.33 15.09
CA THR A 38 11.46 2.93 15.27
C THR A 38 12.79 2.78 16.00
N LYS A 39 13.68 3.78 15.94
CA LYS A 39 15.08 3.77 16.42
C LYS A 39 16.03 2.84 15.66
N PHE A 40 15.48 1.93 14.87
CA PHE A 40 16.20 1.01 14.00
C PHE A 40 16.19 1.44 12.53
N THR A 41 17.13 0.93 11.74
CA THR A 41 17.12 1.03 10.27
C THR A 41 16.22 -0.04 9.65
N PRO A 42 15.68 0.19 8.44
CA PRO A 42 14.93 -0.84 7.72
C PRO A 42 15.69 -2.17 7.56
N THR A 43 16.99 -2.12 7.27
CA THR A 43 17.83 -3.33 7.15
C THR A 43 18.03 -4.06 8.47
N GLU A 44 18.15 -3.33 9.58
CA GLU A 44 18.22 -3.94 10.92
C GLU A 44 16.94 -4.71 11.23
N LEU A 45 15.76 -4.14 10.94
CA LEU A 45 14.47 -4.80 11.19
C LEU A 45 14.16 -5.96 10.22
N MET A 46 14.72 -5.92 9.02
CA MET A 46 14.51 -6.94 7.99
C MET A 46 15.44 -8.13 8.16
N PHE A 47 16.74 -7.89 8.34
CA PHE A 47 17.78 -8.91 8.32
C PHE A 47 18.44 -9.17 9.69
N GLY A 48 18.18 -8.33 10.69
CA GLY A 48 18.84 -8.46 12.00
C GLY A 48 20.33 -8.11 11.97
N ILE A 49 20.78 -7.37 10.94
CA ILE A 49 22.18 -6.98 10.74
C ILE A 49 22.29 -5.47 10.92
N HIS A 50 23.25 -5.05 11.74
CA HIS A 50 23.57 -3.63 11.88
C HIS A 50 24.09 -3.05 10.55
N SER A 51 23.33 -2.14 9.95
CA SER A 51 23.78 -1.48 8.72
C SER A 51 24.81 -0.41 9.07
N GLN A 52 26.07 -0.68 8.77
CA GLN A 52 27.10 0.35 8.80
C GLN A 52 26.80 1.38 7.71
N SER A 53 26.96 2.67 8.04
CA SER A 53 26.80 3.73 7.04
C SER A 53 27.86 3.62 5.95
N LEU A 54 27.56 4.12 4.76
CA LEU A 54 28.40 4.06 3.55
C LEU A 54 29.88 4.50 3.78
N GLY A 55 30.15 5.31 4.81
CA GLY A 55 31.49 5.76 5.17
C GLY A 55 32.21 4.91 6.22
N LEU A 56 31.49 4.18 7.08
CA LEU A 56 32.09 3.43 8.20
C LEU A 56 32.50 2.01 7.82
N SER A 57 31.89 1.42 6.79
CA SER A 57 32.23 0.06 6.31
C SER A 57 33.67 -0.07 5.80
N LYS A 58 34.33 1.03 5.44
CA LYS A 58 35.72 1.02 4.97
C LYS A 58 36.77 1.03 6.09
N ILE A 59 36.34 1.27 7.34
CA ILE A 59 37.24 1.53 8.47
C ILE A 59 37.46 0.27 9.31
N THR A 60 36.50 -0.66 9.33
CA THR A 60 36.58 -1.88 10.16
C THR A 60 36.94 -3.09 9.28
N PRO A 61 38.13 -3.70 9.44
CA PRO A 61 38.43 -4.98 8.80
C PRO A 61 37.54 -6.09 9.36
N PRO A 62 37.01 -7.01 8.53
CA PRO A 62 36.17 -8.10 8.99
C PRO A 62 37.02 -9.11 9.78
N GLY A 63 36.94 -9.06 11.10
CA GLY A 63 37.43 -10.12 11.99
C GLY A 63 36.32 -11.14 12.26
N PRO A 64 36.65 -12.38 12.67
CA PRO A 64 35.65 -13.43 12.98
C PRO A 64 34.65 -13.00 14.07
N ASP A 65 35.07 -12.14 15.00
CA ASP A 65 34.23 -11.64 16.10
C ASP A 65 33.26 -10.53 15.65
N SER A 66 33.55 -9.86 14.53
CA SER A 66 32.74 -8.74 14.04
C SER A 66 31.36 -9.17 13.50
N GLU A 67 31.23 -10.40 13.01
CA GLU A 67 29.96 -10.91 12.50
C GLU A 67 28.94 -11.18 13.60
N GLN A 68 29.41 -11.59 14.79
CA GLN A 68 28.54 -11.81 15.95
C GLN A 68 28.11 -10.49 16.59
N GLU A 69 29.01 -9.51 16.66
CA GLU A 69 28.70 -8.16 17.16
C GLU A 69 27.70 -7.38 16.28
N MET A 70 27.63 -7.69 14.98
CA MET A 70 26.69 -7.06 14.05
C MET A 70 25.29 -7.68 14.07
N ARG A 71 25.08 -8.81 14.74
CA ARG A 71 23.78 -9.48 14.82
C ARG A 71 22.94 -8.92 15.96
N ILE A 72 21.72 -8.54 15.61
CA ILE A 72 20.72 -8.04 16.55
C ILE A 72 19.68 -9.15 16.71
N ASP A 73 19.18 -9.34 17.93
CA ASP A 73 17.98 -10.15 18.13
C ASP A 73 16.78 -9.51 17.40
N LEU A 74 16.41 -10.15 16.30
CA LEU A 74 15.41 -9.67 15.36
C LEU A 74 14.03 -9.52 16.01
N GLU A 75 13.67 -10.46 16.89
CA GLU A 75 12.33 -10.51 17.47
C GLU A 75 12.16 -9.41 18.51
N SER A 76 13.12 -9.24 19.44
CA SER A 76 13.07 -8.12 20.38
C SER A 76 13.13 -6.77 19.67
N ALA A 77 13.95 -6.60 18.64
CA ALA A 77 14.02 -5.36 17.86
C ALA A 77 12.67 -5.03 17.20
N ARG A 78 11.98 -6.04 16.63
CA ARG A 78 10.65 -5.87 16.04
C ARG A 78 9.59 -5.55 17.07
N GLN A 79 9.62 -6.19 18.24
CA GLN A 79 8.69 -5.90 19.34
C GLN A 79 8.87 -4.48 19.86
N ILE A 80 10.11 -4.03 20.09
CA ILE A 80 10.43 -2.66 20.49
C ILE A 80 9.94 -1.67 19.43
N ALA A 81 10.23 -1.93 18.15
CA ALA A 81 9.79 -1.07 17.05
C ALA A 81 8.26 -1.00 16.97
N SER A 82 7.56 -2.13 17.09
CA SER A 82 6.10 -2.21 17.09
C SER A 82 5.50 -1.38 18.23
N ASN A 83 6.01 -1.56 19.46
CA ASN A 83 5.57 -0.79 20.62
C ASN A 83 5.78 0.72 20.44
N ASN A 84 6.93 1.13 19.88
CA ASN A 84 7.21 2.54 19.61
C ASN A 84 6.29 3.11 18.53
N ILE A 85 6.01 2.35 17.47
CA ILE A 85 5.07 2.74 16.41
C ILE A 85 3.66 2.93 16.99
N GLN A 86 3.18 2.00 17.82
CA GLN A 86 1.85 2.11 18.44
C GLN A 86 1.76 3.35 19.35
N LYS A 87 2.78 3.61 20.19
CA LYS A 87 2.85 4.80 21.04
C LYS A 87 2.85 6.10 20.22
N ALA A 88 3.64 6.15 19.15
CA ALA A 88 3.68 7.29 18.25
C ALA A 88 2.33 7.50 17.54
N ALA A 89 1.72 6.43 17.02
CA ALA A 89 0.41 6.47 16.36
C ALA A 89 -0.69 6.98 17.29
N ALA A 90 -0.72 6.54 18.55
CA ALA A 90 -1.68 7.04 19.54
C ALA A 90 -1.48 8.54 19.82
N SER A 91 -0.23 8.97 19.99
CA SER A 91 0.12 10.38 20.23
C SER A 91 -0.22 11.26 19.03
N ASP A 92 0.08 10.80 17.81
CA ASP A 92 -0.25 11.50 16.57
C ASP A 92 -1.75 11.59 16.35
N THR A 93 -2.49 10.52 16.64
CA THR A 93 -3.96 10.51 16.58
C THR A 93 -4.56 11.53 17.55
N GLN A 94 -4.10 11.55 18.80
CA GLN A 94 -4.54 12.53 19.79
C GLN A 94 -4.22 13.96 19.33
N ARG A 95 -2.99 14.21 18.85
CA ARG A 95 -2.57 15.53 18.35
C ARG A 95 -3.41 15.97 17.16
N PHE A 96 -3.70 15.07 16.23
CA PHE A 96 -4.48 15.34 15.04
C PHE A 96 -5.96 15.61 15.36
N ASN A 97 -6.54 14.87 16.30
CA ASN A 97 -7.95 14.97 16.67
C ASN A 97 -8.27 16.16 17.59
N LYS A 98 -7.29 16.70 18.34
CA LYS A 98 -7.50 17.77 19.34
C LYS A 98 -8.25 19.01 18.83
N GLY A 99 -8.12 19.34 17.53
CA GLY A 99 -8.74 20.52 16.92
C GLY A 99 -9.73 20.22 15.80
N ARG A 100 -10.11 18.95 15.60
CA ARG A 100 -10.96 18.55 14.47
C ARG A 100 -12.41 18.38 14.89
N ALA A 101 -13.32 18.84 14.04
CA ALA A 101 -14.74 18.56 14.19
C ALA A 101 -15.01 17.07 13.96
N LEU A 102 -15.97 16.52 14.70
CA LEU A 102 -16.42 15.14 14.48
C LEU A 102 -17.03 15.01 13.08
N ILE A 103 -16.63 13.95 12.39
CA ILE A 103 -17.19 13.56 11.10
C ILE A 103 -18.64 13.12 11.34
N LYS A 104 -19.57 13.65 10.55
CA LYS A 104 -20.98 13.23 10.59
C LYS A 104 -21.15 12.05 9.65
N PRO A 105 -21.29 10.81 10.14
CA PRO A 105 -21.39 9.65 9.25
C PRO A 105 -22.69 9.72 8.44
N TYR A 106 -22.64 9.18 7.23
CA TYR A 106 -23.83 8.96 6.41
C TYR A 106 -24.46 7.60 6.71
N SER A 107 -25.77 7.52 6.53
CA SER A 107 -26.54 6.28 6.65
C SER A 107 -26.83 5.67 5.28
N THR A 108 -27.13 4.36 5.27
CA THR A 108 -27.61 3.68 4.07
C THR A 108 -28.90 4.33 3.58
N GLY A 109 -29.00 4.59 2.27
CA GLY A 109 -30.14 5.27 1.65
C GLY A 109 -29.98 6.79 1.54
N ASP A 110 -28.94 7.39 2.13
CA ASP A 110 -28.67 8.82 1.94
C ASP A 110 -28.18 9.12 0.52
N PHE A 111 -28.63 10.27 -0.01
CA PHE A 111 -28.15 10.81 -1.27
C PHE A 111 -26.95 11.71 -1.04
N VAL A 112 -25.89 11.45 -1.79
CA VAL A 112 -24.62 12.19 -1.71
C VAL A 112 -24.07 12.51 -3.10
N PHE A 113 -23.34 13.60 -3.18
CA PHE A 113 -22.56 14.00 -4.34
C PHE A 113 -21.12 13.55 -4.19
N ILE A 114 -20.49 13.14 -5.29
CA ILE A 114 -19.08 12.72 -5.33
C ILE A 114 -18.21 13.87 -5.85
N LYS A 115 -17.12 14.20 -5.14
CA LYS A 115 -16.11 15.17 -5.58
C LYS A 115 -15.37 14.61 -6.80
N SER A 116 -15.32 15.38 -7.89
CA SER A 116 -14.57 14.98 -9.08
C SER A 116 -13.06 15.17 -8.86
N SER A 117 -12.26 14.30 -9.48
CA SER A 117 -10.79 14.35 -9.41
C SER A 117 -10.25 15.64 -10.04
N GLU A 118 -9.33 16.30 -9.36
CA GLU A 118 -8.74 17.58 -9.77
C GLU A 118 -7.93 17.46 -11.07
N ARG A 119 -7.40 16.26 -11.39
CA ARG A 119 -6.63 16.03 -12.64
C ARG A 119 -7.48 16.11 -13.90
N ASN A 120 -8.78 15.82 -13.78
CA ASN A 120 -9.70 15.72 -14.93
C ASN A 120 -10.69 16.89 -14.97
N GLN A 121 -10.42 17.97 -14.23
CA GLN A 121 -11.29 19.16 -14.19
C GLN A 121 -10.73 20.29 -15.04
N THR A 122 -11.55 20.83 -15.94
CA THR A 122 -11.33 22.13 -16.55
C THR A 122 -11.90 23.25 -15.67
N LYS A 123 -11.54 24.51 -15.95
CA LYS A 123 -11.91 25.67 -15.09
C LYS A 123 -13.42 25.84 -14.89
N LEU A 124 -14.23 25.40 -15.86
CA LEU A 124 -15.70 25.54 -15.84
C LEU A 124 -16.43 24.23 -15.56
N ASP A 125 -15.71 23.14 -15.28
CA ASP A 125 -16.36 21.88 -14.94
C ASP A 125 -16.99 21.89 -13.55
N ARG A 126 -18.10 21.15 -13.43
CA ARG A 126 -18.76 20.95 -12.14
C ARG A 126 -17.79 20.30 -11.15
N LYS A 127 -17.73 20.82 -9.92
CA LYS A 127 -16.85 20.29 -8.87
C LYS A 127 -17.30 18.93 -8.34
N PHE A 128 -18.61 18.71 -8.34
CA PHE A 128 -19.24 17.49 -7.88
C PHE A 128 -20.01 16.82 -9.02
N ARG A 129 -20.03 15.49 -9.02
CA ARG A 129 -20.86 14.66 -9.89
C ARG A 129 -22.13 14.28 -9.16
N GLY A 130 -23.14 13.91 -9.94
CA GLY A 130 -24.56 13.84 -9.59
C GLY A 130 -24.93 13.05 -8.31
N PRO A 131 -26.22 12.93 -8.02
CA PRO A 131 -26.66 12.26 -6.80
C PRO A 131 -26.41 10.75 -6.90
N PHE A 132 -25.72 10.21 -5.90
CA PHE A 132 -25.53 8.77 -5.70
C PHE A 132 -26.19 8.36 -4.39
N VAL A 133 -26.68 7.12 -4.34
CA VAL A 133 -27.23 6.52 -3.12
C VAL A 133 -26.18 5.69 -2.42
N ILE A 134 -26.07 5.86 -1.11
CA ILE A 134 -25.23 4.99 -0.28
C ILE A 134 -25.94 3.65 -0.10
N THR A 135 -25.31 2.59 -0.59
CA THR A 135 -25.81 1.20 -0.48
C THR A 135 -25.32 0.54 0.80
N SER A 136 -24.04 0.71 1.14
CA SER A 136 -23.43 0.11 2.33
C SER A 136 -22.42 1.06 2.98
N VAL A 137 -22.29 0.96 4.30
CA VAL A 137 -21.27 1.65 5.10
C VAL A 137 -20.16 0.65 5.39
N LEU A 138 -18.92 0.99 5.04
CA LEU A 138 -17.72 0.17 5.26
C LEU A 138 -16.86 0.74 6.40
N ASP A 139 -15.88 -0.05 6.83
CA ASP A 139 -14.91 0.37 7.85
C ASP A 139 -14.06 1.57 7.40
N ASN A 140 -13.63 2.39 8.37
CA ASN A 140 -12.80 3.58 8.19
C ASN A 140 -13.47 4.69 7.37
N ASP A 141 -14.74 4.99 7.66
CA ASP A 141 -15.52 6.07 7.02
C ASP A 141 -15.57 5.97 5.48
N ARG A 142 -15.65 4.75 4.97
CA ARG A 142 -15.78 4.45 3.54
C ARG A 142 -17.21 4.03 3.24
N TYR A 143 -17.68 4.38 2.06
CA TYR A 143 -19.06 4.12 1.64
C TYR A 143 -19.08 3.48 0.26
N GLU A 144 -20.01 2.55 0.07
CA GLU A 144 -20.35 2.00 -1.23
C GLU A 144 -21.54 2.76 -1.80
N LEU A 145 -21.38 3.25 -3.03
CA LEU A 145 -22.36 4.09 -3.70
C LEU A 145 -22.85 3.43 -4.97
N LYS A 146 -24.12 3.64 -5.29
CA LYS A 146 -24.72 3.27 -6.57
C LYS A 146 -25.35 4.48 -7.24
N SER A 147 -25.34 4.48 -8.56
CA SER A 147 -26.02 5.51 -9.34
C SER A 147 -27.53 5.34 -9.21
N ILE A 148 -28.26 6.44 -9.16
CA ILE A 148 -29.73 6.44 -9.20
C ILE A 148 -30.26 6.05 -10.59
N THR A 149 -29.47 6.27 -11.64
CA THR A 149 -29.84 6.07 -13.06
C THR A 149 -29.80 4.59 -13.47
N GLY A 150 -29.98 3.65 -12.54
CA GLY A 150 -30.03 2.22 -12.83
C GLY A 150 -28.70 1.55 -13.16
N SER A 151 -27.56 2.23 -13.03
CA SER A 151 -26.26 1.56 -13.22
C SER A 151 -25.98 0.61 -12.06
N HIS A 152 -25.70 -0.66 -12.39
CA HIS A 152 -25.32 -1.69 -11.42
C HIS A 152 -23.90 -1.51 -10.86
N HIS A 153 -23.10 -0.59 -11.41
CA HIS A 153 -21.74 -0.37 -10.94
C HIS A 153 -21.74 0.28 -9.56
N SER A 154 -21.11 -0.38 -8.60
CA SER A 154 -20.89 0.20 -7.27
C SER A 154 -19.51 0.83 -7.16
N PHE A 155 -19.46 2.00 -6.54
CA PHE A 155 -18.23 2.73 -6.32
C PHE A 155 -17.89 2.77 -4.83
N LYS A 156 -16.60 2.81 -4.49
CA LYS A 156 -16.13 2.94 -3.11
C LYS A 156 -15.43 4.27 -2.93
N TYR A 157 -15.93 5.10 -2.01
CA TYR A 157 -15.36 6.41 -1.73
C TYR A 157 -15.22 6.67 -0.23
N ALA A 158 -14.20 7.42 0.15
CA ALA A 158 -14.00 7.93 1.50
C ALA A 158 -14.94 9.12 1.79
N HIS A 159 -15.31 9.30 3.06
CA HIS A 159 -16.19 10.37 3.53
C HIS A 159 -15.82 11.76 3.00
N GLU A 160 -14.52 12.09 2.95
CA GLU A 160 -13.99 13.39 2.51
C GLU A 160 -14.36 13.78 1.06
N ASN A 161 -14.64 12.78 0.22
CA ASN A 161 -14.99 12.98 -1.18
C ASN A 161 -16.51 13.03 -1.40
N LEU A 162 -17.30 12.89 -0.34
CA LEU A 162 -18.75 12.87 -0.38
C LEU A 162 -19.32 14.14 0.25
N ARG A 163 -20.38 14.66 -0.36
CA ARG A 163 -21.13 15.80 0.18
C ARG A 163 -22.61 15.45 0.24
N PRO A 164 -23.34 15.74 1.34
CA PRO A 164 -24.76 15.46 1.37
C PRO A 164 -25.48 16.31 0.33
N VAL A 165 -26.48 15.72 -0.32
CA VAL A 165 -27.42 16.49 -1.13
C VAL A 165 -28.25 17.37 -0.19
N PRO A 166 -28.37 18.69 -0.43
CA PRO A 166 -29.22 19.55 0.38
C PRO A 166 -30.66 19.02 0.38
N ARG A 167 -31.20 18.73 1.56
CA ARG A 167 -32.64 18.44 1.71
C ARG A 167 -33.35 19.79 1.72
N GLY A 168 -34.20 20.04 0.71
CA GLY A 168 -35.07 21.22 0.71
C GLY A 168 -36.00 21.22 1.93
N HIS A 169 -36.60 22.37 2.24
CA HIS A 169 -37.53 22.54 3.36
C HIS A 169 -38.68 21.52 3.35
N ASP A 170 -38.97 20.91 2.19
CA ASP A 170 -40.07 19.96 2.00
C ASP A 170 -39.63 18.54 1.61
N GLY A 171 -38.38 18.15 1.85
CA GLY A 171 -37.92 16.75 1.72
C GLY A 171 -37.90 16.16 0.30
N LEU A 172 -38.37 16.89 -0.70
CA LEU A 172 -38.28 16.54 -2.11
C LEU A 172 -37.25 17.44 -2.77
N VAL A 173 -36.10 16.85 -3.12
CA VAL A 173 -35.32 17.37 -4.23
C VAL A 173 -36.03 16.87 -5.47
N GLU A 174 -36.67 17.76 -6.22
CA GLU A 174 -36.98 17.49 -7.62
C GLU A 174 -35.66 17.25 -8.35
N ILE A 175 -35.22 15.99 -8.34
CA ILE A 175 -34.25 15.53 -9.31
C ILE A 175 -35.04 15.56 -10.61
N SER A 176 -34.86 16.63 -11.39
CA SER A 176 -35.54 16.79 -12.67
C SER A 176 -35.24 15.55 -13.51
N THR A 177 -36.23 14.67 -13.57
CA THR A 177 -36.37 13.53 -14.48
C THR A 177 -36.53 13.99 -15.93
N SER A 178 -36.37 15.28 -16.21
CA SER A 178 -36.48 15.89 -17.53
C SER A 178 -35.30 15.59 -18.47
N LEU A 179 -34.26 14.86 -18.04
CA LEU A 179 -33.22 14.35 -18.94
C LEU A 179 -33.47 12.91 -19.42
N MET A 180 -34.59 12.28 -19.02
CA MET A 180 -34.93 10.91 -19.43
C MET A 180 -35.91 10.85 -20.61
N ASN A 181 -36.51 11.96 -21.02
CA ASN A 181 -37.54 11.96 -22.08
C ASN A 181 -37.01 12.38 -23.46
N GLU A 182 -35.76 12.81 -23.58
CA GLU A 182 -35.21 13.28 -24.88
C GLU A 182 -34.53 12.16 -25.69
N GLU A 183 -34.18 11.01 -25.09
CA GLU A 183 -33.50 9.92 -25.82
C GLU A 183 -34.45 8.87 -26.43
N GLU A 184 -35.74 8.85 -26.06
CA GLU A 184 -36.69 7.84 -26.58
C GLU A 184 -37.53 8.32 -27.79
N GLU A 185 -37.63 9.62 -28.08
CA GLU A 185 -38.40 10.11 -29.23
C GLU A 185 -37.63 10.06 -30.57
N GLU A 186 -36.30 10.02 -30.59
CA GLU A 186 -35.52 9.96 -31.84
C GLU A 186 -35.45 8.56 -32.49
N ALA A 187 -35.95 7.52 -31.82
CA ALA A 187 -35.90 6.14 -32.33
C ALA A 187 -37.09 5.74 -33.25
N MET A 188 -38.06 6.64 -33.49
CA MET A 188 -39.29 6.34 -34.25
C MET A 188 -39.51 7.24 -35.48
N THR A 189 -38.49 7.43 -36.32
CA THR A 189 -38.77 7.81 -37.72
C THR A 189 -37.68 7.32 -38.67
N ALA A 190 -37.76 6.06 -39.09
CA ALA A 190 -37.16 5.64 -40.34
C ALA A 190 -38.08 6.06 -41.51
N PRO A 191 -37.51 6.44 -42.66
CA PRO A 191 -38.08 5.98 -43.91
C PRO A 191 -37.11 5.13 -44.73
N ASP A 192 -37.73 4.18 -45.40
CA ASP A 192 -37.22 3.16 -46.30
C ASP A 192 -36.53 3.70 -47.57
N ASN A 193 -35.48 2.97 -47.97
CA ASN A 193 -35.04 2.57 -49.33
C ASN A 193 -34.33 3.59 -50.26
N VAL A 194 -33.14 3.18 -50.79
CA VAL A 194 -32.81 2.98 -52.23
C VAL A 194 -31.28 2.71 -52.44
N GLU A 195 -31.01 1.56 -53.04
CA GLU A 195 -29.91 1.14 -53.95
C GLU A 195 -28.39 1.25 -53.60
N LEU A 196 -27.79 0.06 -53.47
CA LEU A 196 -26.65 -0.48 -54.24
C LEU A 196 -25.64 0.49 -54.87
N GLU A 197 -24.40 0.48 -54.38
CA GLU A 197 -23.22 0.31 -55.24
C GLU A 197 -22.09 -0.43 -54.52
N THR A 198 -21.50 -1.35 -55.25
CA THR A 198 -20.38 -2.22 -54.90
C THR A 198 -19.06 -1.45 -54.90
N GLY A 199 -18.31 -1.52 -53.80
CA GLY A 199 -16.97 -0.94 -53.68
C GLY A 199 -16.02 -1.86 -52.92
N HIS A 200 -15.39 -2.74 -53.68
CA HIS A 200 -14.26 -3.60 -53.32
C HIS A 200 -13.08 -2.80 -52.76
N LEU A 201 -12.55 -3.19 -51.59
CA LEU A 201 -11.17 -2.92 -51.17
C LEU A 201 -10.72 -3.93 -50.09
N ASP A 202 -9.50 -4.38 -50.28
CA ASP A 202 -8.98 -5.68 -49.87
C ASP A 202 -8.77 -5.89 -48.37
N ARG A 203 -9.05 -7.14 -47.95
CA ARG A 203 -8.46 -7.77 -46.77
C ARG A 203 -7.03 -8.18 -47.13
N GLN A 204 -6.05 -7.70 -46.36
CA GLN A 204 -4.74 -8.34 -46.31
C GLN A 204 -4.60 -9.07 -44.97
N ASP A 205 -4.61 -10.39 -45.10
CA ASP A 205 -4.13 -11.36 -44.13
C ASP A 205 -2.64 -11.13 -43.86
N CYS A 206 -2.26 -11.18 -42.58
CA CYS A 206 -0.91 -11.55 -42.18
C CYS A 206 -1.03 -12.71 -41.18
N SER A 207 -1.05 -13.92 -41.70
CA SER A 207 -0.74 -15.14 -40.97
C SER A 207 0.76 -15.41 -41.10
N ASP A 208 1.49 -15.45 -39.98
CA ASP A 208 2.78 -16.12 -39.92
C ASP A 208 2.78 -17.11 -38.76
N THR A 209 2.69 -18.38 -39.15
CA THR A 209 2.93 -19.56 -38.34
C THR A 209 4.41 -19.95 -38.46
N MET A 210 5.14 -20.03 -37.34
CA MET A 210 6.29 -20.94 -37.25
C MET A 210 6.21 -21.76 -35.96
N THR A 211 5.95 -23.05 -36.20
CA THR A 211 6.12 -24.21 -35.33
C THR A 211 7.60 -24.52 -35.13
N VAL A 212 8.10 -24.60 -33.89
CA VAL A 212 9.03 -25.63 -33.32
C VAL A 212 9.15 -25.29 -31.82
N GLY A 213 9.16 -26.17 -30.82
CA GLY A 213 9.16 -27.62 -30.71
C GLY A 213 8.93 -27.95 -29.22
N SER A 214 8.17 -29.00 -28.98
CA SER A 214 7.84 -29.55 -27.67
C SER A 214 8.92 -30.52 -27.20
N GLU A 215 9.49 -30.29 -26.02
CA GLU A 215 10.24 -31.30 -25.27
C GLU A 215 9.62 -31.50 -23.89
N THR A 216 9.17 -32.72 -23.66
CA THR A 216 8.64 -33.29 -22.42
C THR A 216 9.71 -34.15 -21.76
N LEU A 217 10.07 -33.91 -20.49
CA LEU A 217 10.72 -34.87 -19.60
C LEU A 217 10.18 -34.58 -18.18
N SER A 218 9.23 -35.37 -17.69
CA SER A 218 9.38 -36.65 -16.98
C SER A 218 9.70 -36.49 -15.50
N ALA A 219 8.79 -37.05 -14.70
CA ALA A 219 8.79 -37.09 -13.25
C ALA A 219 9.94 -37.94 -12.67
N GLY A 220 10.38 -37.55 -11.48
CA GLY A 220 11.25 -38.32 -10.60
C GLY A 220 10.98 -37.93 -9.15
N SER A 221 10.16 -38.73 -8.48
CA SER A 221 10.01 -38.79 -7.03
C SER A 221 11.25 -39.42 -6.40
N ASP A 222 11.73 -38.92 -5.27
CA ASP A 222 12.27 -39.78 -4.22
C ASP A 222 12.25 -39.10 -2.83
N THR A 223 11.74 -39.87 -1.89
CA THR A 223 11.65 -39.67 -0.45
C THR A 223 12.96 -40.03 0.25
N LEU A 224 13.43 -39.24 1.22
CA LEU A 224 14.26 -39.74 2.32
C LEU A 224 13.98 -39.01 3.64
N THR A 225 14.14 -39.78 4.69
CA THR A 225 13.52 -39.75 6.03
C THR A 225 14.31 -38.97 7.09
N ALA A 226 13.61 -38.76 8.21
CA ALA A 226 14.04 -38.15 9.47
C ALA A 226 15.22 -38.85 10.17
N GLU A 227 16.02 -38.06 10.90
CA GLU A 227 16.75 -38.44 12.13
C GLU A 227 17.50 -37.20 12.69
N SER A 228 17.06 -36.63 13.82
CA SER A 228 17.91 -35.99 14.84
C SER A 228 17.06 -35.35 15.97
N ASP A 229 16.53 -36.18 16.87
CA ASP A 229 16.01 -35.78 18.19
C ASP A 229 16.68 -36.70 19.21
N ALA A 230 17.74 -36.23 19.88
CA ALA A 230 18.27 -36.75 21.16
C ALA A 230 19.63 -36.12 21.50
N LEU A 231 19.70 -34.81 21.80
CA LEU A 231 20.89 -34.21 22.44
C LEU A 231 20.59 -33.05 23.41
N SER A 232 19.33 -32.82 23.84
CA SER A 232 19.01 -31.70 24.77
C SER A 232 19.10 -32.03 26.26
N ASP A 233 19.05 -33.30 26.67
CA ASP A 233 18.74 -33.65 28.07
C ASP A 233 19.95 -33.78 29.01
N THR A 234 21.18 -33.55 28.54
CA THR A 234 22.38 -33.71 29.38
C THR A 234 23.06 -32.41 29.79
N LEU A 235 22.61 -31.25 29.29
CA LEU A 235 23.25 -29.95 29.60
C LEU A 235 22.60 -29.18 30.75
N ASP A 236 21.40 -29.56 31.17
CA ASP A 236 20.65 -28.82 32.21
C ASP A 236 21.11 -29.13 33.65
N HIS A 237 21.91 -30.18 33.86
CA HIS A 237 22.37 -30.55 35.20
C HIS A 237 23.67 -29.87 35.64
N GLU A 238 24.47 -29.34 34.71
CA GLU A 238 25.77 -28.72 35.01
C GLU A 238 25.64 -27.22 35.36
N ILE A 239 24.53 -26.59 35.00
CA ILE A 239 24.28 -25.15 35.24
C ILE A 239 23.82 -24.88 36.67
N ILE A 240 23.17 -25.85 37.33
CA ILE A 240 22.59 -25.66 38.66
C ILE A 240 23.67 -25.66 39.78
N GLU A 241 24.79 -26.37 39.60
CA GLU A 241 25.84 -26.38 40.64
C GLU A 241 26.69 -25.11 40.63
N HIS A 242 26.79 -24.40 39.50
CA HIS A 242 27.62 -23.20 39.40
C HIS A 242 26.93 -21.92 39.94
N GLU A 243 25.60 -21.94 40.11
CA GLU A 243 24.83 -20.79 40.61
C GLU A 243 24.75 -20.73 42.15
N VAL A 244 24.90 -21.88 42.82
CA VAL A 244 24.91 -21.96 44.29
C VAL A 244 26.23 -21.47 44.89
N GLN A 245 27.34 -21.60 44.16
CA GLN A 245 28.67 -21.19 44.65
C GLN A 245 28.85 -19.67 44.69
N ILE A 246 28.12 -18.92 43.85
CA ILE A 246 28.31 -17.46 43.69
C ILE A 246 27.55 -16.66 44.77
N HIS A 247 26.50 -17.22 45.37
CA HIS A 247 25.72 -16.55 46.41
C HIS A 247 26.33 -16.65 47.83
N ALA A 248 27.35 -17.49 48.05
CA ALA A 248 27.96 -17.67 49.36
C ALA A 248 29.10 -16.68 49.68
N GLU A 249 29.60 -15.92 48.70
CA GLU A 249 30.82 -15.08 48.86
C GLU A 249 30.53 -13.57 48.98
N GLN A 250 29.25 -13.17 49.03
CA GLN A 250 28.84 -11.76 49.15
C GLN A 250 28.36 -11.35 50.56
N ASP A 251 28.22 -12.30 51.50
CA ASP A 251 27.79 -12.02 52.88
C ASP A 251 28.82 -12.52 53.91
N SER A 252 29.88 -11.74 54.13
CA SER A 252 30.61 -11.73 55.41
C SER A 252 31.50 -10.48 55.53
N PRO A 253 31.71 -10.00 56.77
CA PRO A 253 31.51 -8.61 57.18
C PRO A 253 32.66 -7.64 56.91
#